data_AF-A0A6V7JWT7-F1
#
_entry.id   AF-A0A6V7JWT7-F1
#
_cell.length_a   1.000
_cell.length_b   1.000
_cell.length_c   1.000
_cell.angle_alpha   90.00
_cell.angle_beta   90.00
_cell.angle_gamma   90.00
#
_symmetry.space_group_name_H-M   'P 1'
#
loop_
_entity.id
_entity.type
_entity.pdbx_description
1 polymer ?
#
loop_
_entity_poly.entity_id
_entity_poly.type
_entity_poly.pdbx_seq_one_letter_code
_entity_poly.pdbx_strand_id
1 'polypeptide(L)'
;LYKSDAQFGKIPAAEQHFTTIMKENEIKLSEARRSKHGGFSTKVRALFLKPTGWKPLFILFLLFLFQQFSGIYITLFYAVTWFQKIDPNWNAYQCSVYVGLTRFFCSMVNTWLLRRYKRRVLCIISSLGMALCMGVSGYYTYVIKEDAIENDPRSIIPVLCLLFYVCASMVGMLTIPWTMTAELFPTDIRGIAQSMSYAMANILMFAAVQSFRSLEAFLG
;
A
#
# COMPACT_ATOMS: atom_id res chain seq x y z
N LEU A 1 -32.49 -11.07 -48.63
CA LEU A 1 -32.32 -11.84 -49.88
C LEU A 1 -30.83 -12.06 -50.13
N TYR A 2 -30.20 -13.02 -49.44
CA TYR A 2 -28.91 -13.57 -49.83
C TYR A 2 -28.90 -15.05 -49.46
N LYS A 3 -29.47 -15.85 -50.35
CA LYS A 3 -29.17 -17.28 -50.44
C LYS A 3 -28.02 -17.39 -51.44
N SER A 4 -26.86 -17.81 -50.96
CA SER A 4 -25.87 -18.49 -51.77
C SER A 4 -25.33 -19.60 -50.89
N ASP A 5 -25.93 -20.78 -51.05
CA ASP A 5 -25.38 -22.04 -50.61
C ASP A 5 -24.08 -22.26 -51.39
N ALA A 6 -22.96 -21.84 -50.80
CA ALA A 6 -21.62 -22.14 -51.29
C ALA A 6 -20.93 -23.02 -50.24
N GLN A 7 -20.79 -24.28 -50.63
CA GLN A 7 -19.94 -25.36 -50.09
C GLN A 7 -19.10 -25.05 -48.84
N PHE A 8 -19.25 -25.93 -47.83
CA PHE A 8 -18.34 -26.11 -46.69
C PHE A 8 -16.92 -26.45 -47.15
N GLY A 9 -16.19 -25.44 -47.63
CA GLY A 9 -14.73 -25.44 -47.69
C GLY A 9 -14.20 -25.20 -46.28
N LYS A 10 -13.27 -26.03 -45.82
CA LYS A 10 -12.61 -25.89 -44.51
C LYS A 10 -12.05 -24.48 -44.38
N ILE A 11 -12.71 -23.64 -43.58
CA ILE A 11 -12.19 -22.32 -43.22
C ILE A 11 -10.80 -22.55 -42.60
N PRO A 12 -9.73 -21.91 -43.10
CA PRO A 12 -8.40 -22.05 -42.53
C PRO A 12 -8.43 -21.72 -41.04
N ALA A 13 -7.74 -22.49 -40.20
CA ALA A 13 -7.76 -22.31 -38.74
C ALA A 13 -7.40 -20.87 -38.31
N ALA A 14 -6.58 -20.17 -39.09
CA ALA A 14 -6.23 -18.77 -38.88
C ALA A 14 -7.44 -17.82 -39.02
N GLU A 15 -8.34 -18.02 -39.98
CA GLU A 15 -9.53 -17.18 -40.16
C GLU A 15 -10.57 -17.42 -39.06
N GLN A 16 -10.72 -18.67 -38.58
CA GLN A 16 -11.57 -18.96 -37.42
C GLN A 16 -11.02 -18.30 -36.14
N HIS A 17 -9.71 -18.34 -35.95
CA HIS A 17 -9.09 -17.71 -34.79
C HIS A 17 -9.17 -16.18 -34.86
N PHE A 18 -8.99 -15.59 -36.05
CA PHE A 18 -9.12 -14.15 -36.27
C PHE A 18 -10.55 -13.65 -36.04
N THR A 19 -11.55 -14.37 -36.55
CA THR A 19 -12.96 -14.02 -36.33
C THR A 19 -13.40 -14.18 -34.88
N THR A 20 -12.83 -15.15 -34.16
CA THR A 20 -13.05 -15.31 -32.71
C THR A 20 -12.48 -14.13 -31.94
N ILE A 21 -11.23 -13.72 -32.22
CA ILE A 21 -10.60 -12.54 -31.59
C ILE A 21 -11.38 -11.26 -31.93
N MET A 22 -11.83 -11.09 -33.17
CA MET A 22 -12.63 -9.93 -33.58
C MET A 22 -13.95 -9.87 -32.81
N LYS A 23 -14.68 -10.98 -32.70
CA LYS A 23 -15.92 -11.06 -31.90
C LYS A 23 -15.65 -10.77 -30.42
N GLU A 24 -14.59 -11.33 -29.86
CA GLU A 24 -14.22 -11.09 -28.46
C GLU A 24 -13.83 -9.62 -28.21
N ASN A 25 -13.13 -8.99 -29.15
CA ASN A 25 -12.82 -7.57 -29.12
C ASN A 25 -14.06 -6.69 -29.26
N GLU A 26 -15.01 -7.02 -30.13
CA GLU A 26 -16.28 -6.29 -30.27
C GLU A 26 -17.13 -6.40 -29.01
N ILE A 27 -17.20 -7.59 -28.39
CA ILE A 27 -17.87 -7.79 -27.10
C ILE A 27 -17.21 -6.92 -26.04
N LYS A 28 -15.87 -6.98 -25.90
CA LYS A 28 -15.11 -6.14 -24.95
C LYS A 28 -15.31 -4.63 -25.21
N LEU A 29 -15.37 -4.20 -26.47
CA LEU A 29 -15.66 -2.80 -26.83
C LEU A 29 -17.11 -2.41 -26.49
N SER A 30 -18.07 -3.31 -26.72
CA SER A 30 -19.47 -3.08 -26.40
C SER A 30 -19.70 -3.01 -24.89
N GLU A 31 -19.01 -3.86 -24.12
CA GLU A 31 -18.99 -3.85 -22.65
C GLU A 31 -18.31 -2.58 -22.13
N ALA A 32 -17.19 -2.17 -22.70
CA ALA A 32 -16.52 -0.91 -22.36
C ALA A 32 -17.38 0.32 -22.69
N ARG A 33 -18.13 0.31 -23.80
CA ARG A 33 -19.11 1.36 -24.13
C ARG A 33 -20.27 1.38 -23.15
N ARG A 34 -20.78 0.21 -22.72
CA ARG A 34 -21.81 0.05 -21.68
C ARG A 34 -21.30 0.51 -20.31
N SER A 35 -20.05 0.20 -19.96
CA SER A 35 -19.45 0.60 -18.69
C SER A 35 -19.14 2.08 -18.63
N LYS A 36 -18.89 2.75 -19.78
CA LYS A 36 -18.78 4.21 -19.86
C LYS A 36 -20.13 4.92 -19.63
N HIS A 37 -21.25 4.28 -19.99
CA HIS A 37 -22.62 4.82 -19.81
C HIS A 37 -23.35 4.31 -18.56
N GLY A 38 -22.77 3.38 -17.79
CA GLY A 38 -23.34 2.97 -16.52
C GLY A 38 -23.27 4.11 -15.50
N GLY A 39 -24.42 4.58 -15.01
CA GLY A 39 -24.49 5.61 -13.98
C GLY A 39 -23.65 5.27 -12.74
N PHE A 40 -23.15 6.29 -12.04
CA PHE A 40 -22.29 6.15 -10.86
C PHE A 40 -22.84 5.15 -9.84
N SER A 41 -24.15 5.21 -9.56
CA SER A 41 -24.85 4.28 -8.66
C SER A 41 -24.76 2.81 -9.08
N THR A 42 -24.84 2.52 -10.38
CA THR A 42 -24.72 1.14 -10.91
C THR A 42 -23.31 0.60 -10.73
N LYS A 43 -22.28 1.44 -10.85
CA LYS A 43 -20.88 1.05 -10.61
C LYS A 43 -20.58 0.82 -9.13
N VAL A 44 -21.10 1.67 -8.25
CA VAL A 44 -21.01 1.48 -6.79
C VAL A 44 -21.73 0.19 -6.39
N ARG A 45 -22.95 -0.04 -6.89
CA ARG A 45 -23.68 -1.29 -6.65
C ARG A 45 -22.91 -2.51 -7.17
N ALA A 46 -22.31 -2.42 -8.35
CA ALA A 46 -21.49 -3.50 -8.89
C ALA A 46 -20.25 -3.79 -8.02
N LEU A 47 -19.65 -2.77 -7.41
CA LEU A 47 -18.49 -2.91 -6.53
C LEU A 47 -18.85 -3.64 -5.22
N PHE A 48 -19.99 -3.33 -4.61
CA PHE A 48 -20.43 -3.94 -3.36
C PHE A 48 -21.15 -5.29 -3.54
N LEU A 49 -21.93 -5.47 -4.62
CA LEU A 49 -22.71 -6.70 -4.82
C LEU A 49 -21.97 -7.80 -5.58
N LYS A 50 -20.99 -7.46 -6.43
CA LYS A 50 -20.25 -8.50 -7.18
C LYS A 50 -19.08 -9.03 -6.36
N PRO A 51 -18.85 -10.36 -6.36
CA PRO A 51 -17.69 -10.95 -5.69
C PRO A 51 -16.35 -10.47 -6.26
N THR A 52 -16.35 -10.02 -7.52
CA THR A 52 -15.18 -9.42 -8.19
C THR A 52 -14.80 -8.05 -7.62
N GLY A 53 -15.73 -7.35 -6.95
CA GLY A 53 -15.51 -6.01 -6.39
C GLY A 53 -15.26 -6.02 -4.88
N TRP A 54 -16.09 -6.71 -4.11
CA TRP A 54 -16.02 -6.63 -2.65
C TRP A 54 -14.86 -7.44 -2.05
N LYS A 55 -14.48 -8.57 -2.64
CA LYS A 55 -13.31 -9.36 -2.20
C LYS A 55 -12.00 -8.54 -2.22
N PRO A 56 -11.61 -7.91 -3.35
CA PRO A 56 -10.40 -7.09 -3.37
C PRO A 56 -10.49 -5.86 -2.47
N LEU A 57 -11.66 -5.25 -2.37
CA LEU A 57 -11.91 -4.11 -1.46
C LEU A 57 -11.67 -4.52 0.00
N PHE A 58 -12.19 -5.67 0.43
CA PHE A 58 -11.98 -6.19 1.78
C PHE A 58 -10.51 -6.50 2.07
N ILE A 59 -9.79 -7.09 1.11
CA ILE A 59 -8.33 -7.35 1.24
C ILE A 59 -7.57 -6.02 1.39
N LEU A 60 -7.89 -5.02 0.56
CA LEU A 60 -7.25 -3.70 0.64
C LEU A 60 -7.60 -2.99 1.95
N PHE A 61 -8.84 -3.11 2.42
CA PHE A 61 -9.25 -2.57 3.71
C PHE A 61 -8.41 -3.14 4.85
N LEU A 62 -8.29 -4.48 4.95
CA LEU A 62 -7.45 -5.11 5.96
C LEU A 62 -5.98 -4.69 5.83
N LEU A 63 -5.48 -4.60 4.60
CA LEU A 63 -4.10 -4.23 4.36
C LEU A 63 -3.82 -2.79 4.78
N PHE A 64 -4.71 -1.84 4.46
CA PHE A 64 -4.62 -0.46 4.95
C PHE A 64 -4.81 -0.38 6.47
N LEU A 65 -5.70 -1.18 7.05
CA LEU A 65 -5.89 -1.25 8.50
C LEU A 65 -4.57 -1.63 9.18
N PHE A 66 -3.96 -2.76 8.80
CA PHE A 66 -2.67 -3.17 9.37
C PHE A 66 -1.56 -2.15 9.12
N GLN A 67 -1.53 -1.54 7.93
CA GLN A 67 -0.54 -0.51 7.60
C GLN A 67 -0.66 0.73 8.49
N GLN A 68 -1.88 1.23 8.71
CA GLN A 68 -2.13 2.44 9.51
C GLN A 68 -1.86 2.18 11.00
N PHE A 69 -2.37 1.06 11.52
CA PHE A 69 -2.18 0.67 12.92
C PHE A 69 -0.76 0.19 13.24
N SER A 70 0.06 -0.13 12.24
CA SER A 70 1.48 -0.40 12.44
C SER A 70 2.28 0.84 12.88
N GLY A 71 1.71 2.04 12.82
CA GLY A 71 2.34 3.27 13.28
C GLY A 71 3.28 3.93 12.28
N ILE A 72 3.33 3.46 11.02
CA ILE A 72 4.29 3.93 10.01
C ILE A 72 4.21 5.45 9.81
N TYR A 73 2.99 5.97 9.69
CA TYR A 73 2.77 7.39 9.45
C TYR A 73 3.18 8.25 10.66
N ILE A 74 2.97 7.76 11.88
CA ILE A 74 3.41 8.43 13.10
C ILE A 74 4.93 8.48 13.11
N THR A 75 5.62 7.35 12.90
CA THR A 75 7.07 7.32 12.85
C THR A 75 7.63 8.22 11.75
N LEU A 76 6.97 8.30 10.59
CA LEU A 76 7.37 9.20 9.49
C LEU A 76 7.24 10.68 9.87
N PHE A 77 6.15 11.08 10.51
CA PHE A 77 5.97 12.48 10.92
C PHE A 77 6.92 12.91 12.03
N TYR A 78 7.20 12.01 12.97
CA TYR A 78 8.13 12.28 14.08
C TYR A 78 9.60 11.94 13.75
N ALA A 79 9.92 11.45 12.55
CA ALA A 79 11.28 11.06 12.16
C ALA A 79 12.32 12.17 12.42
N VAL A 80 11.98 13.41 12.07
CA VAL A 80 12.86 14.58 12.28
C VAL A 80 13.12 14.82 13.77
N THR A 81 12.08 14.79 14.60
CA THR A 81 12.21 14.96 16.05
C THR A 81 13.05 13.87 16.70
N TRP A 82 13.01 12.63 16.19
CA TRP A 82 13.87 11.55 16.69
C TRP A 82 15.34 11.77 16.33
N PHE A 83 15.63 12.22 15.10
CA PHE A 83 17.00 12.56 14.70
C PHE A 83 17.60 13.68 15.55
N GLN A 84 16.81 14.69 15.90
CA GLN A 84 17.25 15.78 16.78
C GLN A 84 17.51 15.33 18.22
N LYS A 85 16.92 14.21 18.66
CA LYS A 85 17.23 13.60 19.96
C LYS A 85 18.58 12.86 19.98
N ILE A 86 19.09 12.41 18.84
CA ILE A 86 20.43 11.79 18.75
C ILE A 86 21.50 12.86 18.91
N ASP A 87 21.39 13.93 18.12
CA ASP A 87 22.33 15.04 18.13
C ASP A 87 21.56 16.36 18.16
N PRO A 88 21.52 17.05 19.31
CA PRO A 88 20.85 18.35 19.45
C PRO A 88 21.45 19.43 18.55
N ASN A 89 22.69 19.22 18.09
CA ASN A 89 23.40 20.13 17.20
C ASN A 89 22.89 20.08 15.75
N TRP A 90 22.09 19.06 15.39
CA TRP A 90 21.57 18.95 14.03
C TRP A 90 20.34 19.83 13.84
N ASN A 91 20.39 20.67 12.80
CA ASN A 91 19.26 21.52 12.45
C ASN A 91 18.11 20.65 11.88
N ALA A 92 16.86 20.96 12.23
CA ALA A 92 15.66 20.25 11.74
C ALA A 92 15.64 20.13 10.22
N TYR A 93 16.09 21.16 9.51
CA TYR A 93 16.20 21.16 8.05
C TYR A 93 17.16 20.07 7.55
N GLN A 94 18.33 19.93 8.17
CA GLN A 94 19.31 18.90 7.80
C GLN A 94 18.76 17.50 8.08
N CYS A 95 18.15 17.29 9.25
CA CYS A 95 17.49 16.03 9.60
C CYS A 95 16.41 15.64 8.57
N SER A 96 15.57 16.59 8.16
CA SER A 96 14.52 16.36 7.16
C SER A 96 15.11 15.98 5.79
N VAL A 97 16.23 16.60 5.39
CA VAL A 97 16.92 16.26 4.14
C VAL A 97 17.47 14.84 4.20
N TYR A 98 18.09 14.43 5.30
CA TYR A 98 18.59 13.07 5.48
C TYR A 98 17.48 12.02 5.46
N VAL A 99 16.37 12.25 6.17
CA VAL A 99 15.18 11.38 6.13
C VAL A 99 14.67 11.23 4.69
N GLY A 100 14.60 12.35 3.96
CA GLY A 100 14.19 12.38 2.56
C GLY A 100 15.12 11.55 1.65
N LEU A 101 16.43 11.71 1.81
CA LEU A 101 17.45 10.95 1.06
C LEU A 101 17.36 9.45 1.36
N THR A 102 17.33 9.06 2.63
CA THR A 102 17.18 7.65 3.04
C THR A 102 15.93 7.04 2.42
N ARG A 103 14.82 7.76 2.46
CA ARG A 103 13.56 7.32 1.85
C ARG A 103 13.65 7.21 0.33
N PHE A 104 14.33 8.14 -0.32
CA PHE A 104 14.56 8.11 -1.77
C PHE A 104 15.35 6.86 -2.17
N PHE A 105 16.48 6.59 -1.52
CA PHE A 105 17.28 5.38 -1.78
C PHE A 105 16.50 4.10 -1.47
N CYS A 106 15.78 4.03 -0.35
CA CYS A 106 14.95 2.88 -0.01
C CYS A 106 13.85 2.64 -1.06
N SER A 107 13.27 3.71 -1.61
CA SER A 107 12.26 3.61 -2.67
C SER A 107 12.84 3.08 -3.98
N MET A 108 14.08 3.48 -4.34
CA MET A 108 14.79 2.91 -5.49
C MET A 108 15.03 1.41 -5.31
N VAL A 109 15.53 1.01 -4.14
CA VAL A 109 15.73 -0.41 -3.78
C VAL A 109 14.40 -1.16 -3.83
N ASN A 110 13.33 -0.62 -3.25
CA ASN A 110 11.99 -1.19 -3.29
C ASN A 110 11.50 -1.41 -4.73
N THR A 111 11.68 -0.43 -5.61
CA THR A 111 11.28 -0.55 -7.03
C THR A 111 12.03 -1.67 -7.73
N TRP A 112 13.34 -1.82 -7.44
CA TRP A 112 14.13 -2.93 -7.96
C TRP A 112 13.68 -4.28 -7.38
N LEU A 113 13.38 -4.33 -6.08
CA LEU A 113 12.97 -5.52 -5.36
C LEU A 113 11.58 -6.01 -5.82
N LEU A 114 10.65 -5.09 -6.08
CA LEU A 114 9.32 -5.39 -6.63
C LEU A 114 9.37 -6.03 -8.02
N ARG A 115 10.45 -5.78 -8.80
CA ARG A 115 10.64 -6.43 -10.10
C ARG A 115 11.17 -7.86 -9.98
N ARG A 116 11.87 -8.20 -8.88
CA ARG A 116 12.54 -9.49 -8.69
C ARG A 116 11.75 -10.46 -7.81
N TYR A 117 11.02 -9.95 -6.81
CA TYR A 117 10.33 -10.76 -5.81
C TYR A 117 8.81 -10.65 -5.94
N LYS A 118 8.12 -11.70 -5.46
CA LYS A 118 6.65 -11.69 -5.37
C LYS A 118 6.22 -10.68 -4.29
N ARG A 119 5.22 -9.85 -4.61
CA ARG A 119 4.66 -8.81 -3.71
C ARG A 119 4.34 -9.33 -2.31
N ARG A 120 3.71 -10.51 -2.21
CA ARG A 120 3.32 -11.12 -0.94
C ARG A 120 4.53 -11.40 -0.02
N VAL A 121 5.61 -11.93 -0.59
CA VAL A 121 6.83 -12.24 0.17
C VAL A 121 7.48 -10.95 0.66
N LEU A 122 7.50 -9.93 -0.18
CA LEU A 122 8.05 -8.61 0.16
C LEU A 122 7.31 -7.94 1.31
N CYS A 123 5.98 -8.03 1.31
CA CYS A 123 5.13 -7.53 2.39
C CYS A 123 5.41 -8.27 3.70
N ILE A 124 5.54 -9.60 3.66
CA ILE A 124 5.81 -10.42 4.85
C ILE A 124 7.18 -10.09 5.44
N ILE A 125 8.23 -10.05 4.62
CA ILE A 125 9.60 -9.72 5.09
C ILE A 125 9.65 -8.31 5.69
N SER A 126 9.04 -7.34 5.01
CA SER A 126 8.93 -5.96 5.51
C SER A 126 8.19 -5.91 6.85
N SER A 127 7.06 -6.60 6.97
CA SER A 127 6.29 -6.67 8.22
C SER A 127 7.04 -7.31 9.38
N LEU A 128 7.82 -8.37 9.12
CA LEU A 128 8.66 -9.01 10.12
C LEU A 128 9.79 -8.09 10.57
N GLY A 129 10.48 -7.44 9.62
CA GLY A 129 11.52 -6.47 9.94
C GLY A 129 11.00 -5.31 10.78
N MET A 130 9.81 -4.80 10.45
CA MET A 130 9.14 -3.76 11.21
C MET A 130 8.74 -4.23 12.61
N ALA A 131 8.18 -5.43 12.76
CA ALA A 131 7.81 -6.00 14.05
C ALA A 131 9.03 -6.19 14.96
N LEU A 132 10.13 -6.69 14.42
CA LEU A 132 11.38 -6.84 15.16
C LEU A 132 11.94 -5.49 15.61
N CYS A 133 12.02 -4.51 14.70
CA CYS A 133 12.55 -3.18 15.05
C CYS A 133 11.69 -2.49 16.12
N MET A 134 10.36 -2.58 15.99
CA MET A 134 9.43 -1.97 16.95
C MET A 134 9.46 -2.69 18.32
N GLY A 135 9.57 -4.03 18.32
CA GLY A 135 9.70 -4.81 19.55
C GLY A 135 10.98 -4.48 20.31
N VAL A 136 12.10 -4.38 19.58
CA VAL A 136 13.39 -3.98 20.17
C VAL A 136 13.33 -2.53 20.68
N SER A 137 12.82 -1.58 19.89
CA SER A 137 12.71 -0.19 20.35
C SER A 137 11.78 -0.02 21.55
N GLY A 138 10.69 -0.80 21.61
CA GLY A 138 9.77 -0.82 22.74
C GLY A 138 10.42 -1.35 24.01
N TYR A 139 11.14 -2.46 23.91
CA TYR A 139 11.89 -3.04 25.03
C TYR A 139 12.93 -2.08 25.60
N TYR A 140 13.76 -1.47 24.74
CA TYR A 140 14.77 -0.51 25.20
C TYR A 140 14.15 0.76 25.80
N THR A 141 13.03 1.26 25.24
CA THR A 141 12.31 2.40 25.82
C THR A 141 11.74 2.06 27.21
N TYR A 142 11.25 0.83 27.42
CA TYR A 142 10.76 0.38 28.72
C TYR A 142 11.88 0.34 29.77
N VAL A 143 13.01 -0.28 29.44
CA VAL A 143 14.18 -0.38 30.33
C VAL A 143 14.72 1.01 30.71
N ILE A 144 14.79 1.94 29.75
CA ILE A 144 15.23 3.32 30.01
C ILE A 144 14.26 4.06 30.96
N LYS A 145 12.95 3.79 30.88
CA LYS A 145 11.93 4.42 31.75
C LYS A 145 11.99 3.88 33.19
N GLU A 146 12.34 2.60 33.38
CA GLU A 146 12.50 2.00 34.72
C GLU A 146 13.82 2.37 35.40
N ASP A 147 14.93 2.42 34.66
CA ASP A 147 16.26 2.64 35.25
C ASP A 147 16.60 4.12 35.52
N ALA A 148 15.77 5.08 35.08
CA ALA A 148 15.97 6.52 35.29
C ALA A 148 17.41 7.03 35.05
N ILE A 149 18.14 6.42 34.11
CA ILE A 149 19.50 6.86 33.75
C ILE A 149 19.39 7.93 32.66
N GLU A 150 19.15 9.15 33.13
CA GLU A 150 19.31 10.37 32.36
C GLU A 150 20.80 10.44 31.92
N ASN A 151 21.09 10.21 30.63
CA ASN A 151 22.42 10.16 29.99
C ASN A 151 23.12 8.79 29.81
N ASP A 152 22.38 7.70 29.60
CA ASP A 152 23.00 6.46 29.10
C ASP A 152 23.18 6.49 27.56
N PRO A 153 24.36 6.16 26.99
CA PRO A 153 24.55 5.97 25.54
C PRO A 153 23.57 4.97 24.88
N ARG A 154 22.85 4.17 25.68
CA ARG A 154 21.75 3.30 25.23
C ARG A 154 20.52 4.04 24.66
N SER A 155 20.37 5.36 24.86
CA SER A 155 19.29 6.17 24.27
C SER A 155 19.32 6.25 22.74
N ILE A 156 20.49 6.01 22.13
CA ILE A 156 20.67 6.00 20.67
C ILE A 156 20.06 4.73 20.03
N ILE A 157 19.98 3.63 20.78
CA ILE A 157 19.55 2.31 20.28
C ILE A 157 18.08 2.34 19.81
N PRO A 158 17.10 2.84 20.61
CA PRO A 158 15.72 2.99 20.14
C PRO A 158 15.61 3.82 18.86
N VAL A 159 16.39 4.90 18.75
CA VAL A 159 16.32 5.77 17.58
C VAL A 159 16.86 5.07 16.33
N LEU A 160 18.00 4.37 16.43
CA LEU A 160 18.53 3.56 15.34
C LEU A 160 17.52 2.47 14.91
N CYS A 161 16.88 1.79 15.85
CA CYS A 161 15.82 0.82 15.56
C CYS A 161 14.64 1.46 14.81
N LEU A 162 14.24 2.67 15.17
CA LEU A 162 13.19 3.41 14.45
C LEU A 162 13.64 3.79 13.03
N LEU A 163 14.91 4.10 12.81
CA LEU A 163 15.44 4.34 11.46
C LEU A 163 15.42 3.07 10.60
N PHE A 164 15.84 1.94 11.15
CA PHE A 164 15.73 0.65 10.48
C PHE A 164 14.28 0.26 10.22
N TYR A 165 13.36 0.57 11.13
CA TYR A 165 11.92 0.42 10.93
C TYR A 165 11.43 1.24 9.73
N VAL A 166 11.83 2.52 9.61
CA VAL A 166 11.47 3.36 8.46
C VAL A 166 11.99 2.73 7.17
N CYS A 167 13.26 2.34 7.12
CA CYS A 167 13.84 1.67 5.95
C CYS A 167 13.09 0.38 5.59
N ALA A 168 12.82 -0.49 6.56
CA ALA A 168 12.08 -1.73 6.37
C ALA A 168 10.65 -1.49 5.87
N SER A 169 9.99 -0.43 6.35
CA SER A 169 8.64 -0.05 5.92
C SER A 169 8.58 0.43 4.46
N MET A 170 9.63 1.14 3.99
CA MET A 170 9.73 1.60 2.60
C MET A 170 9.92 0.46 1.60
N VAL A 171 10.56 -0.64 2.03
CA VAL A 171 10.89 -1.81 1.19
C VAL A 171 9.66 -2.64 0.80
N GLY A 172 8.51 -2.45 1.45
CA GLY A 172 7.32 -3.19 1.04
C GLY A 172 6.02 -2.64 1.56
N MET A 173 5.87 -2.55 2.89
CA MET A 173 4.58 -2.24 3.50
C MET A 173 4.03 -0.87 3.08
N LEU A 174 4.87 0.11 2.75
CA LEU A 174 4.38 1.40 2.28
C LEU A 174 3.86 1.36 0.84
N THR A 175 4.53 0.67 -0.08
CA THR A 175 4.28 0.81 -1.54
C THR A 175 3.34 -0.26 -2.09
N ILE A 176 3.32 -1.45 -1.50
CA ILE A 176 2.49 -2.58 -1.91
C ILE A 176 0.98 -2.27 -1.81
N PRO A 177 0.44 -1.75 -0.69
CA PRO A 177 -0.97 -1.36 -0.59
C PRO A 177 -1.44 -0.49 -1.76
N TRP A 178 -0.71 0.60 -2.01
CA TRP A 178 -1.07 1.58 -3.03
C TRP A 178 -1.00 0.99 -4.43
N THR A 179 0.02 0.18 -4.72
CA THR A 179 0.14 -0.50 -6.03
C THR A 179 -0.92 -1.57 -6.22
N MET A 180 -1.29 -2.31 -5.18
CA MET A 180 -2.35 -3.32 -5.23
C MET A 180 -3.72 -2.71 -5.55
N THR A 181 -3.99 -1.46 -5.15
CA THR A 181 -5.24 -0.79 -5.53
C THR A 181 -5.41 -0.66 -7.05
N ALA A 182 -4.32 -0.56 -7.82
CA ALA A 182 -4.39 -0.46 -9.28
C ALA A 182 -4.51 -1.81 -9.98
N GLU A 183 -4.06 -2.89 -9.32
CA GLU A 183 -3.97 -4.24 -9.90
C GLU A 183 -5.18 -5.11 -9.58
N LEU A 184 -5.79 -4.93 -8.41
CA LEU A 184 -6.90 -5.78 -7.95
C LEU A 184 -8.25 -5.45 -8.61
N PHE A 185 -8.46 -4.21 -9.05
CA PHE A 185 -9.76 -3.79 -9.57
C PHE A 185 -9.85 -3.91 -11.11
N PRO A 186 -10.96 -4.46 -11.63
CA PRO A 186 -11.21 -4.49 -13.06
C PRO A 186 -11.34 -3.07 -13.62
N THR A 187 -10.91 -2.89 -14.86
CA THR A 187 -10.77 -1.59 -15.53
C THR A 187 -12.07 -0.77 -15.53
N ASP A 188 -13.23 -1.42 -15.53
CA ASP A 188 -14.55 -0.76 -15.56
C ASP A 188 -14.92 0.02 -14.30
N ILE A 189 -14.46 -0.46 -13.13
CA ILE A 189 -14.77 0.12 -11.81
C ILE A 189 -13.53 0.68 -11.11
N ARG A 190 -12.34 0.53 -11.70
CA ARG A 190 -11.05 0.90 -11.09
C ARG A 190 -11.03 2.32 -10.53
N GLY A 191 -11.53 3.30 -11.27
CA GLY A 191 -11.53 4.70 -10.82
C GLY A 191 -12.32 4.92 -9.52
N ILE A 192 -13.55 4.37 -9.44
CA ILE A 192 -14.41 4.50 -8.25
C ILE A 192 -13.88 3.65 -7.10
N ALA A 193 -13.40 2.45 -7.40
CA ALA A 193 -12.87 1.54 -6.39
C ALA A 193 -11.57 2.10 -5.76
N GLN A 194 -10.71 2.72 -6.57
CA GLN A 194 -9.53 3.42 -6.08
C GLN A 194 -9.91 4.62 -5.20
N SER A 195 -10.76 5.54 -5.67
CA SER A 195 -11.13 6.72 -4.87
C SER A 195 -11.76 6.35 -3.53
N MET A 196 -12.60 5.31 -3.50
CA MET A 196 -13.18 4.81 -2.26
C MET A 196 -12.16 4.13 -1.34
N SER A 197 -11.22 3.35 -1.90
CA SER A 197 -10.12 2.76 -1.12
C SER A 197 -9.24 3.84 -0.51
N TYR A 198 -8.95 4.91 -1.26
CA TYR A 198 -8.22 6.09 -0.76
C TYR A 198 -8.99 6.81 0.37
N ALA A 199 -10.30 7.03 0.20
CA ALA A 199 -11.12 7.65 1.25
C ALA A 199 -11.10 6.81 2.55
N MET A 200 -11.30 5.49 2.43
CA MET A 200 -11.20 4.57 3.57
C MET A 200 -9.82 4.61 4.23
N ALA A 201 -8.74 4.56 3.43
CA ALA A 201 -7.38 4.63 3.95
C ALA A 201 -7.09 5.92 4.72
N ASN A 202 -7.61 7.06 4.25
CA ASN A 202 -7.45 8.34 4.95
C ASN A 202 -8.25 8.42 6.25
N ILE A 203 -9.47 7.85 6.29
CA ILE A 203 -10.26 7.76 7.52
C ILE A 203 -9.52 6.89 8.55
N LEU A 204 -8.96 5.76 8.13
CA LEU A 204 -8.15 4.90 8.99
C LEU A 204 -6.87 5.61 9.47
N MET A 205 -6.22 6.38 8.59
CA MET A 205 -5.05 7.18 8.96
C MET A 205 -5.39 8.21 10.03
N PHE A 206 -6.50 8.93 9.87
CA PHE A 206 -6.97 9.90 10.84
C PHE A 206 -7.28 9.22 12.19
N ALA A 207 -8.01 8.10 12.17
CA ALA A 207 -8.33 7.34 13.36
C ALA A 207 -7.07 6.84 14.09
N ALA A 208 -6.07 6.33 13.36
CA ALA A 208 -4.81 5.87 13.93
C ALA A 208 -4.02 7.01 14.58
N VAL A 209 -3.91 8.17 13.93
CA VAL A 209 -3.21 9.35 14.47
C VAL A 209 -3.92 9.90 15.70
N GLN A 210 -5.25 9.95 15.69
CA GLN A 210 -6.03 10.41 16.85
C GLN A 210 -5.88 9.45 18.03
N SER A 211 -5.93 8.13 17.75
CA SER A 211 -5.74 7.10 18.77
C SER A 211 -4.38 7.19 19.43
N PHE A 212 -3.32 7.54 18.67
CA PHE A 212 -1.98 7.71 19.23
C PHE A 212 -1.92 8.81 20.29
N ARG A 213 -2.50 9.99 20.04
CA ARG A 213 -2.52 11.08 21.03
C ARG A 213 -3.28 10.69 22.29
N SER A 214 -4.39 9.96 22.14
CA SER A 214 -5.16 9.44 23.28
C SER A 214 -4.39 8.37 24.04
N LEU A 215 -3.60 7.54 23.36
CA LEU A 215 -2.79 6.49 23.98
C LEU A 215 -1.61 7.09 24.77
N GLU A 216 -0.93 8.10 24.21
CA GLU A 216 0.14 8.84 24.88
C GLU A 216 -0.39 9.51 26.17
N ALA A 217 -1.54 10.18 26.08
CA ALA A 217 -2.19 10.78 27.26
C ALA A 217 -2.61 9.76 28.33
N PHE A 218 -2.92 8.52 27.95
CA PHE A 218 -3.30 7.45 28.88
C PHE A 218 -2.09 6.74 29.50
N LEU A 219 -1.00 6.58 28.76
CA LEU A 219 0.20 5.86 29.18
C LEU A 219 1.22 6.71 29.95
N GLY A 220 1.06 8.04 29.95
CA GLY A 220 1.89 8.98 30.71
C GLY A 220 3.22 9.29 30.03
#